data_AF-A0A1I5XZU3-F1
#
_entry.id   AF-A0A1I5XZU3-F1
#
_cell.length_a   1.000
_cell.length_b   1.000
_cell.length_c   1.000
_cell.angle_alpha   90.00
_cell.angle_beta   90.00
_cell.angle_gamma   90.00
#
_symmetry.space_group_name_H-M   'P 1'
#
loop_
_entity.id
_entity.type
_entity.pdbx_description
1 polymer ?
#
loop_
_entity_poly.entity_id
_entity_poly.type
_entity_poly.pdbx_seq_one_letter_code
_entity_poly.pdbx_strand_id
1 'polypeptide(L)'
;MEIDKFKEYLEKTNNKERVITDIISRCKRVEKFEGNLDEHFQQDAGKSLLDKLTYNSKQASNQEPPKHSIKFNGNMGYDSIYQGTRSLYYAIKMYFSYKKEQLNQ
;
A
#
# COMPACT_ATOMS: atom_id res chain seq x y z
N MET A 1 5.82 8.97 -7.22
CA MET A 1 6.69 7.78 -7.04
C MET A 1 7.77 7.65 -8.13
N GLU A 2 9.05 7.57 -7.76
CA GLU A 2 10.15 7.13 -8.64
C GLU A 2 10.17 5.60 -8.77
N ILE A 3 9.61 5.06 -9.86
CA ILE A 3 9.36 3.61 -10.01
C ILE A 3 10.65 2.81 -10.15
N ASP A 4 11.60 3.27 -10.96
CA ASP A 4 12.80 2.48 -11.30
C ASP A 4 13.68 2.25 -10.07
N LYS A 5 13.96 3.30 -9.30
CA LYS A 5 14.71 3.19 -8.03
C LYS A 5 13.98 2.34 -6.99
N PHE A 6 12.65 2.46 -6.93
CA PHE A 6 11.89 1.61 -6.02
C PHE A 6 11.89 0.14 -6.46
N LYS A 7 11.90 -0.14 -7.76
CA LYS A 7 12.04 -1.49 -8.30
C LYS A 7 13.39 -2.10 -7.92
N GLU A 8 14.48 -1.36 -8.09
CA GLU A 8 15.82 -1.80 -7.66
C GLU A 8 15.89 -2.11 -6.15
N TYR A 9 15.22 -1.30 -5.34
CA TYR A 9 15.07 -1.56 -3.90
C TYR A 9 14.31 -2.87 -3.63
N LEU A 10 13.21 -3.11 -4.35
CA LEU A 10 12.42 -4.32 -4.20
C LEU A 10 13.18 -5.57 -4.66
N GLU A 11 13.99 -5.48 -5.70
CA GLU A 11 14.84 -6.58 -6.20
C GLU A 11 15.91 -7.00 -5.17
N LYS A 12 16.42 -6.06 -4.38
CA LYS A 12 17.35 -6.34 -3.27
C LYS A 12 16.67 -7.05 -2.10
N THR A 13 15.37 -6.81 -1.90
CA THR A 13 14.61 -7.35 -0.75
C THR A 13 13.76 -8.58 -1.11
N ASN A 14 13.50 -8.82 -2.39
CA ASN A 14 12.69 -9.94 -2.89
C ASN A 14 13.11 -10.33 -4.31
N ASN A 15 13.30 -11.63 -4.57
CA ASN A 15 13.77 -12.14 -5.85
C ASN A 15 12.66 -12.52 -6.84
N LYS A 16 11.38 -12.38 -6.47
CA LYS A 16 10.25 -12.78 -7.32
C LYS A 16 9.70 -11.58 -8.11
N GLU A 17 9.99 -11.54 -9.42
CA GLU A 17 9.53 -10.49 -10.35
C GLU A 17 8.01 -10.24 -10.28
N ARG A 18 7.21 -11.32 -10.24
CA ARG A 18 5.75 -11.20 -10.10
C ARG A 18 5.34 -10.42 -8.85
N VAL A 19 6.02 -10.65 -7.72
CA VAL A 19 5.71 -9.97 -6.46
C VAL A 19 6.09 -8.49 -6.54
N ILE A 20 7.22 -8.17 -7.17
CA ILE A 20 7.67 -6.79 -7.39
C ILE A 20 6.66 -6.01 -8.24
N THR A 21 6.24 -6.58 -9.38
CA THR A 21 5.25 -5.98 -10.28
C THR A 21 3.91 -5.75 -9.59
N ASP A 22 3.48 -6.72 -8.77
CA ASP A 22 2.27 -6.61 -7.97
C ASP A 22 2.36 -5.48 -6.94
N ILE A 23 3.49 -5.34 -6.22
CA ILE A 23 3.72 -4.26 -5.26
C ILE A 23 3.63 -2.89 -5.95
N ILE A 24 4.35 -2.72 -7.07
CA ILE A 24 4.33 -1.46 -7.84
C ILE A 24 2.91 -1.14 -8.32
N SER A 25 2.18 -2.13 -8.83
CA SER A 25 0.80 -1.95 -9.29
C SER A 25 -0.13 -1.54 -8.15
N ARG A 26 0.06 -2.09 -6.95
CA ARG A 26 -0.70 -1.71 -5.75
C ARG A 26 -0.37 -0.28 -5.31
N CYS A 27 0.91 0.13 -5.33
CA CYS A 27 1.30 1.52 -5.05
C CYS A 27 0.62 2.50 -6.02
N LYS A 28 0.69 2.22 -7.33
CA LYS A 28 0.01 3.04 -8.36
C LYS A 28 -1.49 3.14 -8.12
N ARG A 29 -2.12 2.03 -7.70
CA ARG A 29 -3.54 2.02 -7.37
C ARG A 29 -3.82 2.92 -6.17
N VAL A 30 -3.03 2.87 -5.11
CA VAL A 30 -3.21 3.79 -3.97
C VAL A 30 -3.04 5.24 -4.42
N GLU A 31 -2.01 5.55 -5.23
CA GLU A 31 -1.80 6.92 -5.75
C GLU A 31 -3.03 7.46 -6.49
N LYS A 32 -3.68 6.60 -7.29
CA LYS A 32 -4.88 6.97 -8.05
C LYS A 32 -6.07 7.39 -7.17
N PHE A 33 -6.19 6.87 -5.96
CA PHE A 33 -7.36 7.08 -5.10
C PHE A 33 -7.08 7.97 -3.88
N GLU A 34 -5.89 7.86 -3.29
CA GLU A 34 -5.53 8.57 -2.06
C GLU A 34 -4.51 9.69 -2.29
N GLY A 35 -3.97 9.86 -3.50
CA GLY A 35 -3.00 10.90 -3.85
C GLY A 35 -1.53 10.45 -3.80
N ASN A 36 -0.61 11.36 -4.10
CA ASN A 36 0.81 11.07 -4.31
C ASN A 36 1.48 10.49 -3.05
N LEU A 37 2.15 9.33 -3.18
CA LEU A 37 2.81 8.68 -2.05
C LEU A 37 4.01 9.46 -1.52
N ASP A 38 4.73 10.18 -2.38
CA ASP A 38 5.84 11.02 -1.94
C ASP A 38 5.35 12.15 -1.03
N GLU A 39 4.20 12.76 -1.34
CA GLU A 39 3.56 13.80 -0.52
C GLU A 39 3.08 13.24 0.82
N HIS A 40 2.42 12.07 0.82
CA HIS A 40 2.03 11.37 2.05
C HIS A 40 3.23 11.09 2.95
N PHE A 41 4.36 10.67 2.36
CA PHE A 41 5.58 10.45 3.14
C PHE A 41 6.15 11.76 3.70
N GLN A 42 6.17 12.84 2.92
CA GLN A 42 6.66 14.14 3.38
C GLN A 42 5.81 14.74 4.49
N GLN A 43 4.49 14.54 4.45
CA GLN A 43 3.57 15.13 5.41
C GLN A 43 3.73 14.54 6.82
N ASP A 44 3.76 13.20 6.94
CA ASP A 44 3.77 12.55 8.26
C ASP A 44 4.48 11.18 8.28
N ALA A 45 5.48 11.01 7.41
CA ALA A 45 6.14 9.73 7.15
C ALA A 45 5.15 8.62 6.72
N GLY A 46 3.99 9.01 6.16
CA GLY A 46 2.97 8.10 5.65
C GLY A 46 2.08 7.48 6.72
N LYS A 47 2.13 7.97 7.97
CA LYS A 47 1.39 7.41 9.09
C LYS A 47 -0.13 7.49 8.86
N SER A 48 -0.64 8.62 8.39
CA SER A 48 -2.07 8.82 8.13
C SER A 48 -2.57 7.91 7.01
N LEU A 49 -1.79 7.74 5.95
CA LEU A 49 -2.14 6.83 4.86
C LEU A 49 -2.16 5.37 5.31
N LEU A 50 -1.16 4.94 6.10
CA LEU A 50 -1.12 3.59 6.66
C LEU A 50 -2.28 3.32 7.62
N ASP A 51 -2.72 4.29 8.42
CA ASP A 51 -3.92 4.15 9.27
C ASP A 51 -5.20 3.97 8.43
N LYS A 52 -5.35 4.73 7.34
CA LYS A 52 -6.47 4.55 6.40
C LYS A 52 -6.48 3.16 5.75
N LEU A 53 -5.30 2.62 5.47
CA LEU A 53 -5.11 1.27 4.91
C LEU A 53 -5.09 0.18 6.00
N THR A 54 -5.38 0.51 7.26
CA THR A 54 -5.53 -0.48 8.32
C THR A 54 -6.99 -0.91 8.39
N TYR A 55 -7.22 -2.17 8.05
CA TYR A 55 -8.54 -2.79 8.12
C TYR A 55 -8.38 -4.19 8.71
N ASN A 56 -9.10 -4.49 9.78
CA ASN A 56 -8.93 -5.72 10.52
C ASN A 56 -10.08 -6.72 10.30
N SER A 57 -9.86 -7.97 10.70
CA SER A 57 -10.82 -9.06 10.54
C SER A 57 -12.14 -8.82 11.27
N LYS A 58 -12.12 -8.13 12.42
CA LYS A 58 -13.32 -7.81 13.19
C LYS A 58 -14.21 -6.81 12.45
N GLN A 59 -13.62 -5.76 11.89
CA GLN A 59 -14.31 -4.78 11.05
C GLN A 59 -14.93 -5.45 9.82
N ALA A 60 -14.19 -6.35 9.17
CA ALA A 60 -14.68 -7.12 8.04
C ALA A 60 -15.85 -8.05 8.42
N SER A 61 -15.75 -8.73 9.56
CA SER A 61 -16.82 -9.59 10.08
C SER A 61 -18.08 -8.78 10.44
N ASN A 62 -17.91 -7.55 10.90
CA ASN A 62 -18.98 -6.63 11.24
C ASN A 62 -19.55 -5.86 10.02
N GLN A 63 -19.03 -6.10 8.81
CA GLN A 63 -19.36 -5.35 7.59
C GLN A 63 -19.11 -3.83 7.71
N GLU A 64 -18.19 -3.42 8.59
CA GLU A 64 -17.77 -2.03 8.71
C GLU A 64 -16.99 -1.62 7.45
N PRO A 65 -17.22 -0.43 6.88
CA PRO A 65 -16.50 0.01 5.69
C PRO A 65 -15.03 0.33 6.02
N PRO A 66 -14.09 0.10 5.08
CA PRO A 66 -12.70 0.55 5.24
C PRO A 66 -12.62 2.08 5.24
N LYS A 67 -11.58 2.63 5.89
CA LYS A 67 -11.35 4.09 5.98
C LYS A 67 -10.89 4.75 4.68
N HIS A 68 -10.50 3.95 3.68
CA HIS A 68 -9.98 4.43 2.39
C HIS A 68 -11.06 4.43 1.30
N SER A 69 -10.84 5.19 0.24
CA SER A 69 -11.76 5.32 -0.90
C SER A 69 -11.54 4.29 -2.02
N ILE A 70 -10.56 3.39 -1.85
CA ILE A 70 -10.13 2.44 -2.88
C ILE A 70 -11.21 1.40 -3.18
N LYS A 71 -11.68 1.39 -4.42
CA LYS A 71 -12.70 0.44 -4.92
C LYS A 71 -12.08 -0.91 -5.23
N PHE A 72 -12.62 -2.02 -4.71
CA PHE A 72 -12.26 -3.39 -5.09
C PHE A 72 -13.33 -3.98 -6.02
N ASN A 73 -12.90 -4.72 -7.05
CA ASN A 73 -13.82 -5.45 -7.93
C ASN A 73 -14.08 -6.85 -7.31
N GLY A 74 -15.32 -7.13 -6.92
CA GLY A 74 -15.75 -8.39 -6.29
C GLY A 74 -16.88 -8.18 -5.27
N ASN A 75 -17.51 -9.26 -4.79
CA ASN A 75 -18.52 -9.19 -3.73
C ASN A 75 -17.94 -8.50 -2.48
N MET A 76 -18.65 -7.53 -1.91
CA MET A 76 -18.30 -6.90 -0.64
C MET A 76 -18.25 -7.98 0.45
N GLY A 77 -17.05 -8.28 0.97
CA GLY A 77 -16.88 -9.34 1.95
C GLY A 77 -15.44 -9.54 2.43
N TYR A 78 -15.31 -10.40 3.44
CA TYR A 78 -14.08 -10.73 4.18
C TYR A 78 -12.89 -11.11 3.28
N ASP A 79 -13.12 -11.82 2.17
CA ASP A 79 -12.02 -12.26 1.31
C ASP A 79 -11.53 -11.19 0.32
N SER A 80 -12.35 -10.21 -0.06
CA SER A 80 -12.00 -9.26 -1.12
C SER A 80 -11.45 -7.94 -0.58
N ILE A 81 -12.15 -7.31 0.37
CA ILE A 81 -11.77 -6.00 0.91
C ILE A 81 -10.65 -6.17 1.93
N TYR A 82 -10.76 -7.08 2.89
CA TYR A 82 -9.72 -7.24 3.92
C TYR A 82 -8.38 -7.72 3.36
N GLN A 83 -8.38 -8.78 2.54
CA GLN A 83 -7.15 -9.25 1.90
C GLN A 83 -6.58 -8.18 0.94
N GLY A 84 -7.47 -7.50 0.21
CA GLY A 84 -7.12 -6.40 -0.67
C GLY A 84 -6.44 -5.25 0.06
N THR A 85 -7.07 -4.71 1.10
CA THR A 85 -6.57 -3.62 1.93
C THR A 85 -5.25 -4.00 2.60
N ARG A 86 -5.13 -5.23 3.13
CA ARG A 86 -3.87 -5.72 3.71
C ARG A 86 -2.74 -5.80 2.68
N SER A 87 -3.05 -6.18 1.45
CA SER A 87 -2.08 -6.20 0.35
C SER A 87 -1.64 -4.81 -0.08
N LEU A 88 -2.55 -3.83 -0.08
CA LEU A 88 -2.24 -2.42 -0.33
C LEU A 88 -1.36 -1.85 0.80
N TYR A 89 -1.75 -2.09 2.06
CA TYR A 89 -0.98 -1.69 3.23
C TYR A 89 0.47 -2.19 3.14
N TYR A 90 0.66 -3.47 2.81
CA TYR A 90 1.99 -4.06 2.65
C TYR A 90 2.82 -3.35 1.58
N ALA A 91 2.23 -3.10 0.40
CA ALA A 91 2.92 -2.42 -0.69
C ALA A 91 3.34 -0.99 -0.30
N ILE A 92 2.45 -0.24 0.36
CA ILE A 92 2.73 1.12 0.83
C ILE A 92 3.79 1.13 1.92
N LYS A 93 3.73 0.18 2.85
CA LYS A 93 4.76 0.02 3.88
C LYS A 93 6.14 -0.23 3.26
N MET A 94 6.24 -1.08 2.23
CA MET A 94 7.50 -1.30 1.51
C MET A 94 8.02 -0.02 0.86
N TYR A 95 7.14 0.77 0.24
CA TYR A 95 7.51 2.04 -0.36
C TYR A 95 8.00 3.07 0.67
N PHE A 96 7.33 3.18 1.81
CA PHE A 96 7.76 4.10 2.87
C PHE A 96 9.03 3.63 3.59
N SER A 97 9.26 2.32 3.71
CA SER A 97 10.56 1.79 4.14
C SER A 97 11.67 2.22 3.20
N TYR A 98 11.47 2.08 1.88
CA TYR A 98 12.39 2.59 0.86
C TYR A 98 12.68 4.08 1.03
N LYS A 99 11.64 4.93 1.15
CA LYS A 99 11.82 6.37 1.34
C LYS A 99 12.60 6.70 2.62
N LYS A 100 12.37 5.96 3.70
CA LYS A 100 13.09 6.12 4.97
C LYS A 100 14.56 5.73 4.85
N GLU A 101 14.88 4.65 4.13
CA GLU A 101 16.27 4.25 3.89
C GLU A 101 17.02 5.28 3.05
N GLN A 102 16.37 5.88 2.05
CA GLN A 102 16.96 6.96 1.24
C GLN A 102 17.21 8.24 2.03
N LEU A 103 16.45 8.51 3.09
CA LEU A 103 16.66 9.69 3.95
C LEU A 103 17.86 9.52 4.91
N ASN A 104 18.26 8.28 5.19
CA ASN A 104 19.33 7.95 6.13
C ASN A 104 20.68 7.67 5.43
N GLN A 105 20.75 7.84 4.10
CA GLN A 105 21.96 7.74 3.28
C GLN A 105 22.47 9.13 2.94
#